data_AF-A0A2D4FXA0-F1
#
_entry.id   AF-A0A2D4FXA0-F1
#
_cell.length_a   1.000
_cell.length_b   1.000
_cell.length_c   1.000
_cell.angle_alpha   90.00
_cell.angle_beta   90.00
_cell.angle_gamma   90.00
#
_symmetry.space_group_name_H-M   'P 1'
#
loop_
_entity.id
_entity.type
_entity.pdbx_description
1 polymer ?
#
loop_
_entity_poly.entity_id
_entity_poly.type
_entity_poly.pdbx_seq_one_letter_code
_entity_poly.pdbx_strand_id
1 'polypeptide(L)'
;EEEGLPSPLCFLAAACSDGSVRLLLLLENAKKFCLVAESFHHQHCVLRVEALAYKTSGGRRRHFMGSAATDGSIAFWDVTATLGDIAATVKTGDIQTKPLALESPALTIQAHSCGVNSLHIQKTAERRFVVVSGSDDGSISVHVIEAKAESAVGQESPAGPGIQVIRKVSRLCAHAAHVTGVRLLPLNFLLSVSVDQRLTLWSLCQDSLSFVWSKFCHVADVAALECWETEGHGYHGVICGQGLQVLSWGRAVQGREIK
;
A
#
# COMPACT_ATOMS: atom_id res chain seq x y z
N GLU A 1 8.30 27.40 31.20
CA GLU A 1 8.57 27.07 29.78
C GLU A 1 9.07 25.64 29.75
N GLU A 2 8.15 24.68 29.68
CA GLU A 2 8.54 23.30 29.34
C GLU A 2 8.73 23.26 27.83
N GLU A 3 9.97 22.98 27.40
CA GLU A 3 10.26 22.61 26.03
C GLU A 3 9.44 21.37 25.69
N GLY A 4 8.28 21.59 25.07
CA GLY A 4 7.42 20.52 24.60
C GLY A 4 8.23 19.62 23.68
N LEU A 5 8.25 18.31 23.98
CA LEU A 5 8.79 17.29 23.08
C LEU A 5 8.35 17.62 21.64
N PRO A 6 9.25 17.56 20.64
CA PRO A 6 8.85 17.80 19.26
C PRO A 6 7.67 16.88 18.93
N SER A 7 6.57 17.47 18.49
CA SER A 7 5.41 16.74 17.97
C SER A 7 5.90 15.65 17.01
N PRO A 8 5.29 14.45 17.01
CA PRO A 8 5.73 13.39 16.12
C PRO A 8 5.75 13.90 14.68
N LEU A 9 6.88 13.73 13.98
CA LEU A 9 7.00 14.19 12.60
C LEU A 9 6.03 13.41 11.72
N CYS A 10 5.25 14.15 10.92
CA CYS A 10 4.29 13.59 9.98
C CYS A 10 4.86 13.65 8.56
N PHE A 11 4.89 12.49 7.90
CA PHE A 11 5.36 12.36 6.53
C PHE A 11 4.21 11.91 5.62
N LEU A 12 4.15 12.49 4.42
CA LEU A 12 3.22 12.12 3.36
C LEU A 12 4.01 11.54 2.19
N ALA A 13 3.50 10.45 1.63
CA ALA A 13 3.96 9.91 0.37
C ALA A 13 3.00 10.32 -0.75
N ALA A 14 3.53 10.74 -1.90
CA ALA A 14 2.75 11.13 -3.05
C ALA A 14 3.19 10.39 -4.31
N ALA A 15 2.22 9.82 -5.02
CA ALA A 15 2.35 9.32 -6.38
C ALA A 15 2.10 10.47 -7.37
N CYS A 16 2.89 10.58 -8.43
CA CYS A 16 2.81 11.70 -9.37
C CYS A 16 2.75 11.23 -10.84
N SER A 17 2.10 12.03 -11.68
CA SER A 17 1.95 11.77 -13.12
C SER A 17 3.24 11.93 -13.93
N ASP A 18 4.24 12.61 -13.37
CA ASP A 18 5.59 12.72 -13.93
C ASP A 18 6.46 11.48 -13.67
N GLY A 19 5.86 10.43 -13.09
CA GLY A 19 6.54 9.19 -12.72
C GLY A 19 7.39 9.27 -11.46
N SER A 20 7.25 10.35 -10.70
CA SER A 20 7.91 10.49 -9.41
C SER A 20 7.10 9.90 -8.26
N VAL A 21 7.83 9.44 -7.24
CA VAL A 21 7.31 9.21 -5.89
C VAL A 21 8.00 10.19 -4.96
N ARG A 22 7.23 10.94 -4.18
CA ARG A 22 7.71 12.03 -3.32
C ARG A 22 7.39 11.78 -1.86
N LEU A 23 8.32 12.13 -0.98
CA LEU A 23 8.10 12.24 0.47
C LEU A 23 8.06 13.71 0.86
N LEU A 24 6.98 14.10 1.53
CA LEU A 24 6.80 15.43 2.08
C LEU A 24 6.76 15.37 3.61
N LEU A 25 7.44 16.30 4.25
CA LEU A 25 7.33 16.55 5.68
C LEU A 25 6.26 17.62 5.94
N LEU A 26 5.30 17.32 6.81
CA LEU A 26 4.35 18.29 7.32
C LEU A 26 4.94 19.02 8.54
N LEU A 27 5.16 20.32 8.39
CA LEU A 27 5.49 21.23 9.47
C LEU A 27 4.21 21.87 9.98
N GLU A 28 3.55 21.24 10.95
CA GLU A 28 2.24 21.65 11.46
C GLU A 28 2.23 23.10 11.95
N ASN A 29 3.21 23.48 12.78
CA ASN A 29 3.34 24.84 13.32
C ASN A 29 3.50 25.89 12.21
N ALA A 30 4.21 25.55 11.13
CA ALA A 30 4.42 26.42 9.98
C ALA A 30 3.33 26.29 8.91
N LYS A 31 2.38 25.36 9.06
CA LYS A 31 1.35 25.00 8.08
C LYS A 31 1.93 24.77 6.67
N LYS A 32 3.08 24.10 6.60
CA LYS A 32 3.84 23.94 5.36
C LYS A 32 4.14 22.48 5.09
N PHE A 33 4.01 22.08 3.82
CA PHE A 33 4.60 20.85 3.30
C PHE A 33 5.97 21.15 2.70
N CYS A 34 6.99 20.42 3.15
CA CYS A 34 8.33 20.49 2.60
C CYS A 34 8.62 19.19 1.85
N LEU A 35 8.94 19.28 0.55
CA LEU A 35 9.46 18.13 -0.19
C LEU A 35 10.85 17.77 0.35
N VAL A 36 10.99 16.58 0.90
CA VAL A 36 12.22 16.14 1.59
C VAL A 36 12.94 15.02 0.88
N ALA A 37 12.25 14.20 0.08
CA ALA A 37 12.88 13.23 -0.78
C ALA A 37 12.02 12.90 -2.02
N GLU A 38 12.64 12.46 -3.11
CA GLU A 38 11.94 11.99 -4.30
C GLU A 38 12.71 10.92 -5.09
N SER A 39 11.98 10.11 -5.85
CA SER A 39 12.50 9.15 -6.83
C SER A 39 11.78 9.31 -8.15
N PHE A 40 12.47 9.09 -9.27
CA PHE A 40 11.88 9.00 -10.62
C PHE A 40 11.98 7.57 -11.19
N HIS A 41 12.02 6.54 -10.32
CA HIS A 41 12.27 5.15 -10.76
C HIS A 41 11.31 4.64 -11.85
N HIS A 42 10.01 4.94 -11.75
CA HIS A 42 9.01 4.35 -12.64
C HIS A 42 9.09 4.83 -14.09
N GLN A 43 9.55 6.06 -14.35
CA GLN A 43 9.55 6.68 -15.70
C GLN A 43 8.17 6.71 -16.40
N HIS A 44 7.11 6.39 -15.67
CA HIS A 44 5.71 6.30 -16.09
C HIS A 44 4.82 6.79 -14.95
N CYS A 45 3.61 7.28 -15.25
CA CYS A 45 2.68 7.80 -14.24
C CYS A 45 2.52 6.83 -13.06
N VAL A 46 2.72 7.33 -11.83
CA VAL A 46 2.47 6.56 -10.61
C VAL A 46 1.00 6.74 -10.23
N LEU A 47 0.27 5.63 -10.12
CA LEU A 47 -1.18 5.62 -9.89
C LEU A 47 -1.52 5.44 -8.40
N ARG A 48 -0.70 4.68 -7.66
CA ARG A 48 -0.90 4.40 -6.24
C ARG A 48 0.39 4.48 -5.47
N VAL A 49 0.29 4.91 -4.22
CA VAL A 49 1.35 4.82 -3.21
C VAL A 49 0.73 4.41 -1.88
N GLU A 50 1.42 3.56 -1.13
CA GLU A 50 1.00 3.13 0.19
C GLU A 50 2.21 2.98 1.10
N ALA A 51 2.16 3.63 2.25
CA ALA A 51 3.21 3.56 3.26
C ALA A 51 2.88 2.45 4.26
N LEU A 52 3.89 1.69 4.66
CA LEU A 52 3.76 0.65 5.68
C LEU A 52 4.90 0.77 6.68
N ALA A 53 4.61 0.52 7.95
CA ALA A 53 5.62 0.51 9.00
C ALA A 53 5.45 -0.72 9.88
N TYR A 54 6.56 -1.27 10.36
CA TYR A 54 6.54 -2.37 11.31
C TYR A 54 7.69 -2.25 12.31
N LYS A 55 7.54 -2.91 13.46
CA LYS A 55 8.62 -3.07 14.44
C LYS A 55 9.26 -4.45 14.27
N THR A 56 10.58 -4.49 14.27
CA THR A 56 11.35 -5.74 14.36
C THR A 56 11.34 -6.27 15.80
N SER A 57 11.73 -7.52 16.00
CA SER A 57 11.91 -8.15 17.31
C SER A 57 12.85 -7.37 18.23
N GLY A 58 13.85 -6.68 17.68
CA GLY A 58 14.74 -5.75 18.40
C GLY A 58 14.12 -4.39 18.74
N GLY A 59 12.84 -4.18 18.47
CA GLY A 59 12.12 -2.93 18.76
C GLY A 59 12.34 -1.80 17.75
N ARG A 60 13.25 -1.98 16.78
CA ARG A 60 13.52 -0.99 15.73
C ARG A 60 12.31 -0.86 14.81
N ARG A 61 11.85 0.38 14.59
CA ARG A 61 10.80 0.69 13.61
C ARG A 61 11.41 0.78 12.21
N ARG A 62 10.80 0.07 11.26
CA ARG A 62 11.13 0.09 9.84
C ARG A 62 9.98 0.72 9.07
N HIS A 63 10.32 1.50 8.06
CA HIS A 63 9.39 2.23 7.21
C HIS A 63 9.62 1.83 5.76
N PHE A 64 8.56 1.37 5.11
CA PHE A 64 8.57 1.04 3.70
C PHE A 64 7.47 1.82 2.99
N MET A 65 7.66 1.97 1.69
CA MET A 65 6.70 2.59 0.80
C MET A 65 6.57 1.71 -0.44
N GLY A 66 5.35 1.35 -0.82
CA GLY A 66 5.06 0.72 -2.10
C GLY A 66 4.44 1.73 -3.06
N SER A 67 4.81 1.70 -4.33
CA SER A 67 4.09 2.45 -5.37
C SER A 67 3.83 1.60 -6.59
N ALA A 68 2.77 1.93 -7.32
CA ALA A 68 2.33 1.19 -8.49
C ALA A 68 2.08 2.14 -9.66
N ALA A 69 2.50 1.74 -10.86
CA ALA A 69 2.54 2.61 -12.04
C ALA A 69 1.71 2.09 -13.22
N THR A 70 1.60 2.90 -14.27
CA THR A 70 0.85 2.59 -15.50
C THR A 70 1.45 1.45 -16.34
N ASP A 71 2.69 1.07 -16.09
CA ASP A 71 3.39 -0.02 -16.77
C ASP A 71 3.15 -1.40 -16.13
N GLY A 72 2.33 -1.47 -15.07
CA GLY A 72 2.05 -2.72 -14.35
C GLY A 72 3.08 -3.11 -13.29
N SER A 73 4.10 -2.26 -13.08
CA SER A 73 5.11 -2.46 -12.05
C SER A 73 4.64 -1.98 -10.67
N ILE A 74 5.13 -2.66 -9.62
CA ILE A 74 5.02 -2.21 -8.23
C ILE A 74 6.42 -2.19 -7.64
N ALA A 75 6.86 -1.05 -7.13
CA ALA A 75 8.18 -0.86 -6.53
C ALA A 75 8.05 -0.62 -5.03
N PHE A 76 9.06 -1.07 -4.27
CA PHE A 76 9.11 -0.96 -2.81
C PHE A 76 10.41 -0.31 -2.37
N TRP A 77 10.32 0.75 -1.57
CA TRP A 77 11.46 1.44 -0.97
C TRP A 77 11.51 1.16 0.52
N ASP A 78 12.71 0.92 1.04
CA ASP A 78 12.98 1.10 2.46
C ASP A 78 13.35 2.57 2.68
N VAL A 79 12.48 3.30 3.37
CA VAL A 79 12.67 4.74 3.64
C VAL A 79 13.14 4.98 5.07
N THR A 80 13.50 3.93 5.82
CA THR A 80 13.84 4.02 7.25
C THR A 80 15.02 4.96 7.51
N ALA A 81 16.11 4.83 6.74
CA ALA A 81 17.30 5.66 6.89
C ALA A 81 16.98 7.11 6.50
N THR A 82 16.38 7.32 5.33
CA THR A 82 15.98 8.65 4.83
C THR A 82 15.11 9.41 5.83
N LEU A 83 14.09 8.75 6.42
CA LEU A 83 13.24 9.38 7.43
C LEU A 83 14.00 9.69 8.72
N GLY A 84 14.93 8.83 9.13
CA GLY A 84 15.80 9.05 10.29
C GLY A 84 16.71 10.26 10.12
N ASP A 85 17.32 10.40 8.94
CA ASP A 85 18.20 11.52 8.60
C ASP A 85 17.42 12.83 8.56
N ILE A 86 16.26 12.85 7.91
CA ILE A 86 15.38 14.03 7.89
C ILE A 86 14.95 14.40 9.31
N ALA A 87 14.58 13.42 10.14
CA ALA A 87 14.19 13.67 11.52
C ALA A 87 15.33 14.27 12.36
N ALA A 88 16.58 13.86 12.11
CA ALA A 88 17.75 14.45 12.76
C ALA A 88 17.97 15.90 12.31
N THR A 89 17.88 16.18 11.01
CA THR A 89 18.04 17.52 10.44
C THR A 89 16.96 18.51 10.91
N VAL A 90 15.72 18.04 11.08
CA VAL A 90 14.63 18.87 11.60
C VAL A 90 14.90 19.29 13.04
N LYS A 91 15.50 18.41 13.87
CA LYS A 91 15.87 18.74 15.26
C LYS A 91 16.97 19.80 15.35
N THR A 92 17.86 19.86 14.36
CA THR A 92 18.92 20.88 14.31
C THR A 92 18.44 22.20 13.67
N GLY A 93 17.18 22.29 13.27
CA GLY A 93 16.56 23.51 12.74
C GLY A 93 16.85 23.81 11.27
N ASP A 94 17.44 22.87 10.52
CA ASP A 94 17.93 23.10 9.16
C ASP A 94 17.01 22.52 8.08
N ILE A 95 15.81 23.09 7.94
CA ILE A 95 14.77 22.54 7.03
C ILE A 95 14.88 23.14 5.60
N GLN A 96 15.94 23.90 5.29
CA GLN A 96 16.21 24.39 3.94
C GLN A 96 17.11 23.42 3.18
N THR A 97 16.56 22.29 2.77
CA THR A 97 17.32 21.29 2.01
C THR A 97 16.67 21.00 0.66
N LYS A 98 17.53 20.92 -0.36
CA LYS A 98 17.20 20.30 -1.64
C LYS A 98 16.66 18.88 -1.36
N PRO A 99 15.60 18.41 -2.03
CA PRO A 99 15.08 17.07 -1.82
C PRO A 99 16.17 16.01 -1.97
N LEU A 100 16.22 15.08 -1.03
CA LEU A 100 17.10 13.91 -1.10
C LEU A 100 16.65 13.02 -2.26
N ALA A 101 17.60 12.48 -3.02
CA ALA A 101 17.28 11.41 -3.95
C ALA A 101 17.01 10.14 -3.13
N LEU A 102 15.81 9.56 -3.27
CA LEU A 102 15.54 8.24 -2.74
C LEU A 102 16.43 7.23 -3.45
N GLU A 103 16.96 6.28 -2.67
CA GLU A 103 17.72 5.15 -3.22
C GLU A 103 16.89 4.33 -4.21
N SER A 104 17.56 3.45 -4.96
CA SER A 104 16.88 2.45 -5.79
C SER A 104 15.91 1.62 -4.94
N PRO A 105 14.73 1.24 -5.48
CA PRO A 105 13.81 0.39 -4.75
C PRO A 105 14.49 -0.89 -4.27
N ALA A 106 14.14 -1.32 -3.06
CA ALA A 106 14.58 -2.59 -2.48
C ALA A 106 14.00 -3.81 -3.24
N LEU A 107 12.88 -3.62 -3.95
CA LEU A 107 12.24 -4.62 -4.78
C LEU A 107 11.34 -3.94 -5.83
N THR A 108 11.40 -4.39 -7.07
CA THR A 108 10.40 -4.06 -8.11
C THR A 108 9.81 -5.35 -8.65
N ILE A 109 8.48 -5.44 -8.70
CA ILE A 109 7.74 -6.59 -9.23
C ILE A 109 6.94 -6.19 -10.46
N GLN A 110 6.95 -7.05 -11.48
CA GLN A 110 6.00 -6.94 -12.59
C GLN A 110 4.71 -7.69 -12.20
N ALA A 111 3.73 -6.94 -11.70
CA ALA A 111 2.48 -7.50 -11.19
C ALA A 111 1.46 -7.73 -12.30
N HIS A 112 1.39 -6.80 -13.26
CA HIS A 112 0.42 -6.78 -14.36
C HIS A 112 1.09 -6.40 -15.70
N SER A 113 0.37 -6.52 -16.81
CA SER A 113 0.85 -6.09 -18.14
C SER A 113 0.49 -4.64 -18.48
N CYS A 114 -0.32 -4.00 -17.64
CA CYS A 114 -0.84 -2.63 -17.80
C CYS A 114 -1.09 -2.01 -16.42
N GLY A 115 -1.67 -0.81 -16.38
CA GLY A 115 -1.69 0.05 -15.21
C GLY A 115 -2.28 -0.60 -13.95
N VAL A 116 -1.67 -0.28 -12.81
CA VAL A 116 -2.11 -0.74 -11.49
C VAL A 116 -2.98 0.33 -10.82
N ASN A 117 -4.30 0.20 -10.94
CA ASN A 117 -5.26 1.20 -10.47
C ASN A 117 -5.60 1.12 -9.00
N SER A 118 -5.30 -0.01 -8.36
CA SER A 118 -5.56 -0.22 -6.94
C SER A 118 -4.45 -1.04 -6.31
N LEU A 119 -4.11 -0.69 -5.07
CA LEU A 119 -3.04 -1.28 -4.27
C LEU A 119 -3.52 -1.34 -2.82
N HIS A 120 -3.28 -2.46 -2.16
CA HIS A 120 -3.41 -2.61 -0.72
C HIS A 120 -2.27 -3.46 -0.16
N ILE A 121 -1.61 -2.99 0.91
CA ILE A 121 -0.52 -3.71 1.56
C ILE A 121 -0.83 -3.96 3.02
N GLN A 122 -0.97 -5.23 3.39
CA GLN A 122 -1.29 -5.63 4.76
C GLN A 122 -0.18 -6.48 5.37
N LYS A 123 0.26 -6.10 6.56
CA LYS A 123 1.16 -6.92 7.37
C LYS A 123 0.42 -8.16 7.89
N THR A 124 0.99 -9.35 7.68
CA THR A 124 0.41 -10.63 8.15
C THR A 124 1.29 -11.35 9.18
N ALA A 125 2.59 -11.08 9.19
CA ALA A 125 3.52 -11.52 10.24
C ALA A 125 4.59 -10.45 10.45
N GLU A 126 5.50 -10.64 11.42
CA GLU A 126 6.52 -9.65 11.80
C GLU A 126 7.21 -8.98 10.60
N ARG A 127 7.60 -9.79 9.61
CA ARG A 127 8.33 -9.38 8.40
C ARG A 127 7.63 -9.77 7.10
N ARG A 128 6.38 -10.24 7.16
CA ARG A 128 5.61 -10.68 5.98
C ARG A 128 4.44 -9.76 5.70
N PHE A 129 4.27 -9.44 4.43
CA PHE A 129 3.24 -8.56 3.93
C PHE A 129 2.54 -9.22 2.76
N VAL A 130 1.23 -9.07 2.69
CA VAL A 130 0.44 -9.41 1.51
C VAL A 130 0.17 -8.10 0.77
N VAL A 131 0.57 -8.08 -0.50
CA VAL A 131 0.37 -7.00 -1.44
C VAL A 131 -0.69 -7.45 -2.42
N VAL A 132 -1.78 -6.69 -2.51
CA VAL A 132 -2.84 -6.94 -3.48
C VAL A 132 -2.91 -5.77 -4.44
N SER A 133 -3.04 -6.07 -5.72
CA SER A 133 -3.18 -5.07 -6.76
C SER A 133 -4.26 -5.43 -7.76
N GLY A 134 -4.96 -4.41 -8.28
CA GLY A 134 -5.93 -4.52 -9.36
C GLY A 134 -5.52 -3.66 -10.56
N SER A 135 -5.81 -4.12 -11.77
CA SER A 135 -5.28 -3.54 -13.00
C SER A 135 -6.34 -3.13 -14.02
N ASP A 136 -5.93 -2.36 -15.04
CA ASP A 136 -6.73 -1.94 -16.19
C ASP A 136 -7.34 -3.12 -16.96
N ASP A 137 -6.63 -4.25 -17.03
CA ASP A 137 -7.05 -5.47 -17.74
C ASP A 137 -8.12 -6.31 -17.01
N GLY A 138 -8.64 -5.81 -15.88
CA GLY A 138 -9.60 -6.52 -15.05
C GLY A 138 -8.99 -7.64 -14.20
N SER A 139 -7.67 -7.77 -14.13
CA SER A 139 -6.99 -8.79 -13.31
C SER A 139 -6.70 -8.30 -11.88
N ILE A 140 -6.54 -9.27 -10.97
CA ILE A 140 -6.06 -9.07 -9.60
C ILE A 140 -4.79 -9.89 -9.40
N SER A 141 -3.77 -9.29 -8.80
CA SER A 141 -2.54 -9.96 -8.40
C SER A 141 -2.35 -9.90 -6.89
N VAL A 142 -1.85 -10.98 -6.31
CA VAL A 142 -1.53 -11.10 -4.89
C VAL A 142 -0.09 -11.57 -4.77
N HIS A 143 0.74 -10.76 -4.14
CA HIS A 143 2.12 -11.11 -3.80
C HIS A 143 2.25 -11.19 -2.29
N VAL A 144 2.98 -12.19 -1.81
CA VAL A 144 3.47 -12.19 -0.44
C VAL A 144 4.94 -11.83 -0.50
N ILE A 145 5.30 -10.78 0.21
CA ILE A 145 6.68 -10.29 0.32
C ILE A 145 7.19 -10.45 1.75
N GLU A 146 8.49 -10.69 1.87
CA GLU A 146 9.16 -10.81 3.16
C GLU A 146 10.38 -9.91 3.21
N ALA A 147 10.50 -9.13 4.29
CA ALA A 147 11.69 -8.34 4.58
C ALA A 147 12.76 -9.25 5.20
N LYS A 148 13.99 -9.21 4.67
CA LYS A 148 15.12 -9.98 5.19
C LYS A 148 15.42 -9.59 6.63
N ALA A 149 15.87 -10.58 7.41
CA ALA A 149 16.38 -10.34 8.75
C ALA A 149 17.58 -9.39 8.70
N GLU A 150 17.74 -8.54 9.71
CA GLU A 150 19.02 -7.85 9.90
C GLU A 150 20.08 -8.91 10.28
N SER A 151 21.18 -8.95 9.53
CA SER A 151 22.34 -9.75 9.92
C SER A 151 22.88 -9.23 11.25
N ALA A 152 23.20 -10.14 12.17
CA ALA A 152 23.92 -9.77 13.38
C ALA A 152 25.25 -9.08 13.03
N VAL A 153 25.60 -8.05 13.79
CA VAL A 153 26.78 -7.18 13.68
C VAL A 153 27.99 -7.89 13.05
N GLY A 154 28.48 -7.35 11.92
CA GLY A 154 29.82 -7.71 11.39
C GLY A 154 29.90 -8.25 9.96
N GLN A 155 28.79 -8.43 9.24
CA GLN A 155 28.81 -8.71 7.80
C GLN A 155 27.88 -7.76 7.05
N GLU A 156 28.43 -6.62 6.63
CA GLU A 156 27.84 -5.82 5.56
C GLU A 156 27.84 -6.66 4.28
N SER A 157 26.70 -7.27 3.99
CA SER A 157 26.42 -7.70 2.62
C SER A 157 26.23 -6.41 1.81
N PRO A 158 26.86 -6.24 0.64
CA PRO A 158 26.68 -5.05 -0.20
C PRO A 158 25.25 -4.92 -0.76
N ALA A 159 24.40 -5.91 -0.55
CA ALA A 159 22.97 -5.82 -0.78
C ALA A 159 22.31 -5.30 0.50
N GLY A 160 21.79 -4.06 0.44
CA GLY A 160 21.00 -3.44 1.50
C GLY A 160 19.81 -4.30 1.97
N PRO A 161 19.01 -3.82 2.93
CA PRO A 161 17.93 -4.61 3.52
C PRO A 161 16.92 -5.07 2.45
N GLY A 162 17.08 -6.32 2.01
CA GLY A 162 16.33 -6.84 0.88
C GLY A 162 14.90 -7.18 1.26
N ILE A 163 13.97 -6.84 0.38
CA ILE A 163 12.64 -7.45 0.36
C ILE A 163 12.65 -8.51 -0.74
N GLN A 164 11.99 -9.64 -0.52
CA GLN A 164 11.84 -10.67 -1.54
C GLN A 164 10.39 -11.11 -1.68
N VAL A 165 10.02 -11.53 -2.88
CA VAL A 165 8.73 -12.18 -3.13
C VAL A 165 8.85 -13.64 -2.70
N ILE A 166 7.98 -14.07 -1.79
CA ILE A 166 7.91 -15.48 -1.35
C ILE A 166 6.78 -16.24 -2.04
N ARG A 167 5.78 -15.53 -2.58
CA ARG A 167 4.62 -16.14 -3.21
C ARG A 167 3.93 -15.15 -4.16
N LYS A 168 3.38 -15.68 -5.26
CA LYS A 168 2.55 -14.94 -6.21
C LYS A 168 1.32 -15.77 -6.58
N VAL A 169 0.16 -15.13 -6.61
CA VAL A 169 -1.09 -15.65 -7.16
C VAL A 169 -1.70 -14.55 -8.03
N SER A 170 -2.35 -14.92 -9.13
CA SER A 170 -3.06 -13.95 -9.97
C SER A 170 -4.37 -14.54 -10.45
N ARG A 171 -5.39 -13.69 -10.53
CA ARG A 171 -6.68 -14.00 -11.14
C ARG A 171 -6.85 -13.11 -12.36
N LEU A 172 -6.67 -13.71 -13.53
CA LEU A 172 -7.01 -13.07 -14.80
C LEU A 172 -8.53 -12.95 -14.91
N CYS A 173 -9.00 -11.90 -15.60
CA CYS A 173 -10.42 -11.63 -15.80
C CYS A 173 -11.22 -11.70 -14.48
N ALA A 174 -10.69 -11.09 -13.42
CA ALA A 174 -11.39 -11.00 -12.14
C ALA A 174 -12.65 -10.11 -12.27
N HIS A 175 -12.57 -9.10 -13.13
CA HIS A 175 -13.64 -8.21 -13.53
C HIS A 175 -13.69 -8.06 -15.06
N ALA A 176 -14.79 -7.50 -15.55
CA ALA A 176 -14.99 -7.21 -16.98
C ALA A 176 -14.41 -5.84 -17.41
N ALA A 177 -13.91 -5.05 -16.44
CA ALA A 177 -13.29 -3.74 -16.66
C ALA A 177 -12.22 -3.47 -15.58
N HIS A 178 -11.62 -2.28 -15.62
CA HIS A 178 -10.57 -1.81 -14.70
C HIS A 178 -10.90 -2.11 -13.23
N VAL A 179 -9.97 -2.72 -12.49
CA VAL A 179 -10.12 -2.97 -11.04
C VAL A 179 -9.60 -1.77 -10.25
N THR A 180 -10.51 -0.93 -9.79
CA THR A 180 -10.21 0.39 -9.20
C THR A 180 -10.15 0.40 -7.67
N GLY A 181 -10.51 -0.71 -7.02
CA GLY A 181 -10.29 -0.89 -5.59
C GLY A 181 -10.07 -2.35 -5.22
N VAL A 182 -9.16 -2.58 -4.27
CA VAL A 182 -8.92 -3.88 -3.65
C VAL A 182 -8.74 -3.68 -2.14
N ARG A 183 -9.24 -4.61 -1.33
CA ARG A 183 -9.02 -4.60 0.12
C ARG A 183 -8.85 -6.02 0.64
N LEU A 184 -7.77 -6.27 1.36
CA LEU A 184 -7.60 -7.51 2.09
C LEU A 184 -8.34 -7.42 3.43
N LEU A 185 -9.12 -8.46 3.72
CA LEU A 185 -9.89 -8.60 4.94
C LEU A 185 -9.28 -9.74 5.79
N PRO A 186 -9.58 -9.78 7.09
CA PRO A 186 -9.25 -10.91 7.94
C PRO A 186 -9.72 -12.25 7.39
N LEU A 187 -9.07 -13.33 7.84
CA LEU A 187 -9.34 -14.71 7.41
C LEU A 187 -9.08 -14.98 5.91
N ASN A 188 -8.16 -14.23 5.30
CA ASN A 188 -7.77 -14.39 3.90
C ASN A 188 -8.93 -14.14 2.91
N PHE A 189 -9.81 -13.19 3.21
CA PHE A 189 -10.78 -12.70 2.24
C PHE A 189 -10.25 -11.46 1.53
N LEU A 190 -10.68 -11.26 0.29
CA LEU A 190 -10.35 -10.09 -0.51
C LEU A 190 -11.64 -9.49 -1.08
N LEU A 191 -11.81 -8.19 -0.96
CA LEU A 191 -12.79 -7.44 -1.74
C LEU A 191 -12.12 -6.76 -2.93
N SER A 192 -12.84 -6.68 -4.04
CA SER A 192 -12.49 -5.83 -5.16
C SER A 192 -13.71 -5.11 -5.72
N VAL A 193 -13.47 -3.94 -6.30
CA VAL A 193 -14.45 -3.19 -7.09
C VAL A 193 -13.88 -2.80 -8.45
N SER A 194 -14.76 -2.63 -9.42
CA SER A 194 -14.41 -2.29 -10.78
C SER A 194 -15.41 -1.34 -11.42
N VAL A 195 -14.98 -0.67 -12.48
CA VAL A 195 -15.80 0.13 -13.39
C VAL A 195 -16.99 -0.65 -13.97
N ASP A 196 -16.94 -1.99 -13.97
CA ASP A 196 -18.07 -2.86 -14.32
C ASP A 196 -19.23 -2.85 -13.29
N GLN A 197 -19.15 -1.97 -12.29
CA GLN A 197 -20.12 -1.76 -11.21
C GLN A 197 -20.32 -2.99 -10.34
N ARG A 198 -19.28 -3.81 -10.13
CA ARG A 198 -19.34 -4.97 -9.26
C ARG A 198 -18.44 -4.81 -8.05
N LEU A 199 -18.99 -5.10 -6.87
CA LEU A 199 -18.24 -5.49 -5.68
C LEU A 199 -18.15 -7.01 -5.66
N THR A 200 -16.94 -7.55 -5.59
CA THR A 200 -16.70 -9.00 -5.60
C THR A 200 -15.88 -9.41 -4.39
N LEU A 201 -16.32 -10.47 -3.72
CA LEU A 201 -15.59 -11.13 -2.65
C LEU A 201 -14.87 -12.36 -3.18
N TRP A 202 -13.63 -12.50 -2.76
CA TRP A 202 -12.75 -13.62 -3.08
C TRP A 202 -12.19 -14.26 -1.81
N SER A 203 -11.93 -15.57 -1.89
CA SER A 203 -11.19 -16.33 -0.90
C SER A 203 -9.76 -16.51 -1.38
N LEU A 204 -8.79 -16.00 -0.62
CA LEU A 204 -7.37 -16.18 -0.86
C LEU A 204 -6.91 -17.50 -0.23
N CYS A 205 -6.78 -18.53 -1.06
CA CYS A 205 -6.20 -19.82 -0.69
C CYS A 205 -4.67 -19.77 -0.86
N GLN A 206 -3.95 -20.87 -0.59
CA GLN A 206 -2.48 -20.91 -0.73
C GLN A 206 -2.00 -20.75 -2.17
N ASP A 207 -2.73 -21.22 -3.17
CA ASP A 207 -2.26 -21.15 -4.57
C ASP A 207 -3.27 -20.50 -5.51
N SER A 208 -4.38 -19.99 -4.98
CA SER A 208 -5.46 -19.44 -5.79
C SER A 208 -6.20 -18.29 -5.10
N LEU A 209 -6.81 -17.45 -5.94
CA LEU A 209 -7.81 -16.48 -5.54
C LEU A 209 -9.15 -16.95 -6.11
N SER A 210 -10.01 -17.47 -5.24
CA SER A 210 -11.24 -18.15 -5.62
C SER A 210 -12.44 -17.22 -5.45
N PHE A 211 -13.34 -17.21 -6.43
CA PHE A 211 -14.59 -16.45 -6.36
C PHE A 211 -15.48 -16.93 -5.21
N VAL A 212 -16.08 -16.00 -4.46
CA VAL A 212 -17.08 -16.29 -3.42
C VAL A 212 -18.45 -15.74 -3.82
N TRP A 213 -18.56 -14.43 -4.05
CA TRP A 213 -19.78 -13.79 -4.55
C TRP A 213 -19.49 -12.47 -5.25
N SER A 214 -20.43 -11.97 -6.06
CA SER A 214 -20.40 -10.62 -6.64
C SER A 214 -21.78 -9.96 -6.55
N LYS A 215 -21.81 -8.66 -6.25
CA LYS A 215 -23.02 -7.83 -6.20
C LYS A 215 -22.80 -6.58 -7.04
N PHE A 216 -23.88 -6.10 -7.67
CA PHE A 216 -23.85 -4.78 -8.30
C PHE A 216 -23.78 -3.69 -7.24
N CYS A 217 -22.94 -2.69 -7.46
CA CYS A 217 -23.03 -1.40 -6.78
C CYS A 217 -23.80 -0.41 -7.67
N HIS A 218 -24.39 0.62 -7.06
CA HIS A 218 -25.14 1.65 -7.77
C HIS A 218 -24.26 2.87 -8.12
N VAL A 219 -22.94 2.73 -7.99
CA VAL A 219 -21.96 3.78 -8.27
C VAL A 219 -21.44 3.54 -9.69
N ALA A 220 -21.76 4.44 -10.61
CA ALA A 220 -21.18 4.42 -11.95
C ALA A 220 -19.71 4.87 -11.90
N ASP A 221 -18.90 4.42 -12.88
CA ASP A 221 -17.48 4.78 -12.99
C ASP A 221 -16.74 4.67 -11.64
N VAL A 222 -16.79 3.45 -11.08
CA VAL A 222 -16.25 3.18 -9.74
C VAL A 222 -14.76 3.53 -9.71
N ALA A 223 -14.38 4.43 -8.82
CA ALA A 223 -13.03 4.98 -8.71
C ALA A 223 -12.24 4.43 -7.51
N ALA A 224 -12.92 4.09 -6.41
CA ALA A 224 -12.24 3.51 -5.24
C ALA A 224 -13.19 2.70 -4.34
N LEU A 225 -12.56 1.85 -3.52
CA LEU A 225 -13.14 1.16 -2.39
C LEU A 225 -12.27 1.45 -1.16
N GLU A 226 -12.88 1.85 -0.06
CA GLU A 226 -12.25 1.85 1.26
C GLU A 226 -13.10 1.03 2.22
N CYS A 227 -12.47 0.32 3.16
CA CYS A 227 -13.17 -0.52 4.12
C CYS A 227 -12.43 -0.59 5.45
N TRP A 228 -13.16 -0.53 6.56
CA TRP A 228 -12.63 -0.59 7.91
C TRP A 228 -13.49 -1.48 8.81
N GLU A 229 -12.87 -2.04 9.85
CA GLU A 229 -13.58 -2.81 10.88
C GLU A 229 -14.39 -1.85 11.77
N THR A 230 -15.58 -2.27 12.18
CA THR A 230 -16.45 -1.55 13.11
C THR A 230 -16.50 -2.28 14.45
N GLU A 231 -17.00 -1.60 15.48
CA GLU A 231 -17.31 -2.23 16.75
C GLU A 231 -18.25 -3.44 16.53
N GLY A 232 -17.95 -4.56 17.21
CA GLY A 232 -18.73 -5.80 17.08
C GLY A 232 -18.34 -6.73 15.91
N HIS A 233 -17.10 -6.63 15.40
CA HIS A 233 -16.58 -7.50 14.31
C HIS A 233 -17.33 -7.38 12.97
N GLY A 234 -17.97 -6.24 12.75
CA GLY A 234 -18.51 -5.83 11.46
C GLY A 234 -17.46 -5.08 10.62
N TYR A 235 -17.81 -4.80 9.38
CA TYR A 235 -17.05 -3.93 8.51
C TYR A 235 -17.99 -2.95 7.84
N HIS A 236 -17.50 -1.73 7.70
CA HIS A 236 -18.09 -0.76 6.79
C HIS A 236 -17.19 -0.60 5.58
N GLY A 237 -17.82 -0.45 4.43
CA GLY A 237 -17.16 -0.13 3.18
C GLY A 237 -17.81 1.07 2.53
N VAL A 238 -17.01 1.81 1.78
CA VAL A 238 -17.48 2.91 0.95
C VAL A 238 -16.93 2.69 -0.45
N ILE A 239 -17.84 2.68 -1.42
CA ILE A 239 -17.52 2.69 -2.85
C ILE A 239 -17.81 4.09 -3.36
N CYS A 240 -16.86 4.69 -4.07
CA CYS A 240 -17.03 6.00 -4.69
C CYS A 240 -16.68 5.97 -6.18
N GLY A 241 -17.17 6.98 -6.90
CA GLY A 241 -17.08 7.14 -8.35
C GLY A 241 -18.00 8.29 -8.74
N GLN A 242 -18.84 8.10 -9.76
CA GLN A 242 -20.00 8.95 -10.02
C GLN A 242 -21.13 8.59 -9.05
N GLY A 243 -20.95 8.98 -7.79
CA GLY A 243 -21.82 8.65 -6.67
C GLY A 243 -21.04 8.07 -5.49
N LEU A 244 -21.78 7.76 -4.41
CA LEU A 244 -21.25 7.17 -3.19
C LEU A 244 -22.21 6.11 -2.67
N GLN A 245 -21.70 4.93 -2.35
CA GLN A 245 -22.47 3.88 -1.70
C GLN A 245 -21.75 3.40 -0.45
N VAL A 246 -22.45 3.51 0.69
CA VAL A 246 -22.01 2.96 1.98
C VAL A 246 -22.57 1.55 2.12
N LEU A 247 -21.73 0.65 2.60
CA LEU A 247 -22.01 -0.76 2.74
C LEU A 247 -21.64 -1.18 4.17
N SER A 248 -22.40 -2.12 4.71
CA SER A 248 -22.14 -2.73 6.01
C SER A 248 -22.28 -4.24 5.90
N TRP A 249 -21.30 -4.99 6.41
CA TRP A 249 -21.37 -6.45 6.47
C TRP A 249 -20.80 -6.98 7.79
N GLY A 250 -21.36 -8.08 8.30
CA GLY A 250 -20.95 -8.70 9.56
C GLY A 250 -20.13 -9.97 9.36
N ARG A 251 -19.32 -10.37 10.36
CA ARG A 251 -18.79 -11.74 10.46
C ARG A 251 -19.89 -12.66 11.00
N ALA A 252 -20.52 -13.47 10.14
CA ALA A 252 -21.21 -14.65 10.62
C ALA A 252 -20.15 -15.68 11.06
N VAL A 253 -19.95 -15.83 12.38
CA VAL A 253 -19.14 -16.91 12.96
C VAL A 253 -19.93 -18.22 12.80
N GLN A 254 -20.01 -18.75 11.58
CA GLN A 254 -20.37 -20.13 11.20
C GLN A 254 -20.57 -20.27 9.67
N GLY A 255 -19.52 -20.00 8.89
CA GLY A 255 -19.31 -20.66 7.60
C GLY A 255 -20.15 -20.27 6.38
N ARG A 256 -21.29 -19.59 6.49
CA ARG A 256 -22.08 -19.14 5.31
C ARG A 256 -22.92 -17.90 5.61
N GLU A 257 -22.31 -16.73 5.46
CA GLU A 257 -22.80 -15.57 4.68
C GLU A 257 -21.96 -14.33 5.07
N ILE A 258 -21.33 -13.71 4.07
CA ILE A 258 -21.03 -12.28 4.10
C ILE A 258 -22.15 -11.67 3.25
N LYS A 259 -23.23 -11.23 3.89
CA LYS A 259 -24.27 -10.43 3.23
C LYS A 259 -23.91 -8.96 3.32
#